data_AF-A0A836TPS1-F1
#
_entry.id   AF-A0A836TPS1-F1
#
_cell.length_a   1.000
_cell.length_b   1.000
_cell.length_c   1.000
_cell.angle_alpha   90.00
_cell.angle_beta   90.00
_cell.angle_gamma   90.00
#
_symmetry.space_group_name_H-M   'P 1'
#
loop_
_entity.id
_entity.type
_entity.pdbx_description
1 polymer ?
#
loop_
_entity_poly.entity_id
_entity_poly.type
_entity_poly.pdbx_seq_one_letter_code
_entity_poly.pdbx_strand_id
1 'polypeptide(L)'
;MKKLTYFKSITSKIRLIIFVTIWSLIFIYINSTAYQNSLNNLHHQVAKISQQKESLRSLKTILLSSLLILDKIIYEDNQELIPKLLAFNEDTLGEFERFKYTAEYQEQQFDYYFAVENENVVLQIRKDFYQSVALYQAGEIEKAKQYKYALLEPKINHIEIFIENAEELQKIQLADLNVLIQEQTRNSNPFKNATVIYLIILIIVVALILFISEKISLTEKH
;
A
#
# COMPACT_ATOMS: atom_id res chain seq x y z
N MET A 1 21.10 -4.80 65.77
CA MET A 1 21.46 -5.50 64.51
C MET A 1 20.28 -5.99 63.66
N LYS A 2 19.15 -6.48 64.23
CA LYS A 2 17.99 -6.98 63.43
C LYS A 2 17.28 -5.92 62.55
N LYS A 3 17.22 -4.64 62.96
CA LYS A 3 16.60 -3.55 62.16
C LYS A 3 17.34 -3.26 60.83
N LEU A 4 18.67 -3.37 60.81
CA LEU A 4 19.50 -3.06 59.62
C LEU A 4 19.39 -4.15 58.54
N THR A 5 19.31 -5.42 58.94
CA THR A 5 19.08 -6.55 58.02
C THR A 5 17.67 -6.52 57.43
N TYR A 6 16.66 -6.08 58.18
CA TYR A 6 15.30 -5.89 57.69
C TYR A 6 15.22 -4.81 56.60
N PHE A 7 15.86 -3.66 56.81
CA PHE A 7 15.92 -2.57 55.81
C PHE A 7 16.70 -2.96 54.54
N LYS A 8 17.81 -3.71 54.65
CA LYS A 8 18.54 -4.25 53.49
C LYS A 8 17.70 -5.26 52.68
N SER A 9 16.87 -6.05 53.36
CA SER A 9 15.95 -7.01 52.72
C SER A 9 14.83 -6.29 51.95
N ILE A 10 14.23 -5.25 52.54
CA ILE A 10 13.17 -4.45 51.90
C ILE A 10 13.69 -3.67 50.69
N THR A 11 14.84 -2.99 50.82
CA THR A 11 15.45 -2.24 49.70
C THR A 11 15.85 -3.15 48.53
N SER A 12 16.34 -4.37 48.80
CA SER A 12 16.65 -5.34 47.75
C SER A 12 15.39 -5.85 47.03
N LYS A 13 14.29 -6.08 47.76
CA LYS A 13 12.99 -6.47 47.18
C LYS A 13 12.38 -5.34 46.33
N ILE A 14 12.46 -4.10 46.79
CA ILE A 14 12.00 -2.92 46.03
C ILE A 14 12.82 -2.76 44.74
N ARG A 15 14.16 -2.92 44.79
CA ARG A 15 15.00 -2.89 43.58
C ARG A 15 14.64 -3.97 42.57
N LEU A 16 14.34 -5.18 43.03
CA LEU A 16 13.90 -6.27 42.16
C LEU A 16 12.55 -5.95 41.49
N ILE A 17 11.60 -5.41 42.25
CA ILE A 17 10.28 -4.99 41.71
C ILE A 17 10.47 -3.90 40.65
N ILE A 18 11.25 -2.86 40.94
CA ILE A 18 11.55 -1.78 39.99
C ILE A 18 12.21 -2.34 38.72
N PHE A 19 13.18 -3.24 38.87
CA PHE A 19 13.87 -3.86 37.74
C PHE A 19 12.90 -4.66 36.86
N VAL A 20 12.09 -5.55 37.45
CA VAL A 20 11.08 -6.32 36.72
C VAL A 20 10.09 -5.39 36.02
N THR A 21 9.64 -4.32 36.70
CA THR A 21 8.72 -3.35 36.12
C THR A 21 9.30 -2.63 34.92
N ILE A 22 10.53 -2.13 35.01
CA ILE A 22 11.21 -1.46 33.90
C ILE A 22 11.38 -2.41 32.72
N TRP A 23 11.85 -3.65 32.96
CA TRP A 23 12.02 -4.64 31.90
C TRP A 23 10.72 -5.06 31.24
N SER A 24 9.63 -5.22 32.02
CA SER A 24 8.30 -5.49 31.46
C SER A 24 7.79 -4.34 30.59
N LEU A 25 7.97 -3.08 31.01
CA LEU A 25 7.56 -1.91 30.23
C LEU A 25 8.35 -1.80 28.91
N ILE A 26 9.67 -2.03 28.95
CA ILE A 26 10.52 -2.06 27.75
C ILE A 26 10.06 -3.18 26.80
N PHE A 27 9.78 -4.38 27.34
CA PHE A 27 9.31 -5.50 26.55
C PHE A 27 7.96 -5.20 25.87
N ILE A 28 6.99 -4.64 26.59
CA ILE A 28 5.69 -4.24 26.03
C ILE A 28 5.87 -3.19 24.92
N TYR A 29 6.70 -2.17 25.17
CA TYR A 29 6.98 -1.12 24.21
C TYR A 29 7.59 -1.67 22.91
N ILE A 30 8.65 -2.48 23.00
CA ILE A 30 9.32 -3.07 21.83
C ILE A 30 8.34 -3.90 21.00
N ASN A 31 7.55 -4.77 21.63
CA ASN A 31 6.57 -5.61 20.93
C ASN A 31 5.44 -4.76 20.31
N SER A 32 4.99 -3.70 20.99
CA SER A 32 3.99 -2.78 20.44
C SER A 32 4.52 -2.01 19.23
N THR A 33 5.76 -1.54 19.26
CA THR A 33 6.38 -0.84 18.12
C THR A 33 6.63 -1.79 16.95
N ALA A 34 7.11 -3.00 17.20
CA ALA A 34 7.28 -4.03 16.16
C ALA A 34 5.95 -4.38 15.48
N TYR A 35 4.88 -4.52 16.28
CA TYR A 35 3.53 -4.72 15.78
C TYR A 35 3.03 -3.55 14.92
N GLN A 36 3.17 -2.32 15.40
CA GLN A 36 2.77 -1.12 14.64
C GLN A 36 3.51 -1.00 13.32
N ASN A 37 4.83 -1.26 13.32
CA ASN A 37 5.62 -1.22 12.09
C ASN A 37 5.18 -2.28 11.08
N SER A 38 4.86 -3.49 11.55
CA SER A 38 4.31 -4.55 10.71
C SER A 38 2.97 -4.14 10.09
N LEU A 39 2.03 -3.65 10.90
CA LEU A 39 0.71 -3.23 10.44
C LEU A 39 0.82 -2.05 9.45
N ASN A 40 1.67 -1.08 9.73
CA ASN A 40 1.95 0.05 8.84
C ASN A 40 2.53 -0.42 7.50
N ASN A 41 3.42 -1.41 7.51
CA ASN A 41 3.97 -1.98 6.28
C ASN A 41 2.87 -2.66 5.44
N LEU A 42 1.97 -3.44 6.07
CA LEU A 42 0.84 -4.05 5.37
C LEU A 42 -0.10 -2.99 4.77
N HIS A 43 -0.45 -1.94 5.52
CA HIS A 43 -1.28 -0.84 5.01
C HIS A 43 -0.60 -0.10 3.85
N HIS A 44 0.71 0.11 3.93
CA HIS A 44 1.48 0.73 2.87
C HIS A 44 1.50 -0.14 1.59
N GLN A 45 1.61 -1.46 1.72
CA GLN A 45 1.49 -2.39 0.58
C GLN A 45 0.09 -2.32 -0.06
N VAL A 46 -0.97 -2.31 0.74
CA VAL A 46 -2.36 -2.17 0.24
C VAL A 46 -2.53 -0.86 -0.54
N ALA A 47 -2.01 0.26 -0.03
CA ALA A 47 -2.10 1.55 -0.71
C ALA A 47 -1.39 1.52 -2.07
N LYS A 48 -0.21 0.90 -2.13
CA LYS A 48 0.57 0.78 -3.36
C LYS A 48 -0.11 -0.09 -4.42
N ILE A 49 -0.61 -1.28 -4.04
CA ILE A 49 -1.35 -2.15 -4.97
C ILE A 49 -2.61 -1.44 -5.48
N SER A 50 -3.29 -0.69 -4.62
CA SER A 50 -4.44 0.11 -5.02
C SER A 50 -4.08 1.19 -6.04
N GLN A 51 -2.94 1.85 -5.86
CA GLN A 51 -2.42 2.84 -6.81
C GLN A 51 -2.05 2.20 -8.17
N GLN A 52 -1.40 1.03 -8.17
CA GLN A 52 -1.08 0.32 -9.42
C GLN A 52 -2.35 -0.05 -10.20
N LYS A 53 -3.36 -0.55 -9.48
CA LYS A 53 -4.67 -0.86 -10.05
C LYS A 53 -5.33 0.36 -10.69
N GLU A 54 -5.25 1.51 -10.03
CA GLU A 54 -5.79 2.76 -10.57
C GLU A 54 -5.05 3.21 -11.83
N SER A 55 -3.71 3.12 -11.86
CA SER A 55 -2.93 3.42 -13.06
C SER A 55 -3.23 2.48 -14.22
N LEU A 56 -3.40 1.17 -13.98
CA LEU A 56 -3.80 0.22 -15.03
C LEU A 56 -5.18 0.54 -15.60
N ARG A 57 -6.14 0.88 -14.74
CA ARG A 57 -7.48 1.32 -15.17
C ARG A 57 -7.45 2.61 -15.97
N SER A 58 -6.64 3.57 -15.53
CA SER A 58 -6.43 4.83 -16.23
C SER A 58 -5.85 4.58 -17.61
N LEU A 59 -4.79 3.76 -17.70
CA LEU A 59 -4.18 3.34 -18.97
C LEU A 59 -5.19 2.68 -19.91
N LYS A 60 -5.95 1.69 -19.43
CA LYS A 60 -7.03 1.04 -20.20
C LYS A 60 -8.05 2.06 -20.71
N THR A 61 -8.50 2.96 -19.84
CA THR A 61 -9.47 4.00 -20.19
C THR A 61 -8.94 4.94 -21.26
N ILE A 62 -7.68 5.39 -21.14
CA ILE A 62 -7.04 6.30 -22.09
C ILE A 62 -6.89 5.61 -23.45
N LEU A 63 -6.41 4.36 -23.49
CA LEU A 63 -6.21 3.62 -24.74
C LEU A 63 -7.51 3.41 -25.50
N LEU A 64 -8.55 2.92 -24.82
CA LEU A 64 -9.87 2.70 -25.43
C LEU A 64 -10.53 4.02 -25.84
N SER A 65 -10.42 5.06 -25.02
CA SER A 65 -10.96 6.38 -25.36
C SER A 65 -10.24 7.00 -26.55
N SER A 66 -8.93 6.80 -26.65
CA SER A 66 -8.12 7.26 -27.80
C SER A 66 -8.55 6.55 -29.09
N LEU A 67 -8.83 5.25 -29.03
CA LEU A 67 -9.34 4.48 -30.16
C LEU A 67 -10.71 5.01 -30.62
N LEU A 68 -11.63 5.29 -29.68
CA LEU A 68 -12.95 5.86 -29.96
C LEU A 68 -12.87 7.29 -30.53
N ILE A 69 -11.92 8.10 -30.04
CA ILE A 69 -11.68 9.43 -30.60
C ILE A 69 -11.15 9.33 -32.03
N LEU A 70 -10.21 8.41 -32.26
CA LEU A 70 -9.67 8.17 -33.60
C LEU A 70 -10.76 7.73 -34.57
N ASP A 71 -11.73 6.94 -34.11
CA ASP A 71 -12.92 6.62 -34.91
C ASP A 71 -13.70 7.86 -35.34
N LYS A 72 -13.98 8.77 -34.41
CA LYS A 72 -14.68 10.01 -34.74
C LYS A 72 -13.90 10.88 -35.72
N ILE A 73 -12.58 10.90 -35.61
CA ILE A 73 -11.72 11.65 -36.55
C ILE A 73 -11.82 11.03 -37.95
N ILE A 74 -11.63 9.71 -38.07
CA ILE A 74 -11.50 9.03 -39.38
C ILE A 74 -12.86 8.82 -40.08
N TYR A 75 -13.91 8.47 -39.33
CA TYR A 75 -15.21 8.08 -39.89
C TYR A 75 -16.25 9.20 -39.86
N GLU A 76 -16.16 10.11 -38.89
CA GLU A 76 -17.10 11.23 -38.74
C GLU A 76 -16.49 12.58 -39.17
N ASP A 77 -15.26 12.56 -39.71
CA ASP A 77 -14.51 13.75 -40.17
C ASP A 77 -14.34 14.83 -39.07
N ASN A 78 -14.22 14.40 -37.82
CA ASN A 78 -14.20 15.31 -36.66
C ASN A 78 -12.79 15.77 -36.27
N GLN A 79 -12.23 16.70 -37.06
CA GLN A 79 -10.86 17.23 -36.88
C GLN A 79 -10.62 17.93 -35.54
N GLU A 80 -11.66 18.49 -34.92
CA GLU A 80 -11.58 19.21 -33.65
C GLU A 80 -11.11 18.30 -32.49
N LEU A 81 -11.23 16.98 -32.66
CA LEU A 81 -10.81 16.01 -31.66
C LEU A 81 -9.31 15.65 -31.73
N ILE A 82 -8.59 16.07 -32.78
CA ILE A 82 -7.16 15.78 -32.94
C ILE A 82 -6.35 16.25 -31.73
N PRO A 83 -6.46 17.51 -31.25
CA PRO A 83 -5.71 17.95 -30.07
C PRO A 83 -5.97 17.09 -28.83
N LYS A 84 -7.21 16.62 -28.64
CA LYS A 84 -7.58 15.75 -27.53
C LYS A 84 -6.92 14.38 -27.64
N LEU A 85 -6.87 13.81 -28.84
CA LEU A 85 -6.20 12.53 -29.09
C LEU A 85 -4.69 12.62 -28.80
N LEU A 86 -4.04 13.72 -29.19
CA LEU A 86 -2.62 13.93 -28.93
C LEU A 86 -2.34 14.08 -27.43
N ALA A 87 -3.21 14.78 -26.69
CA ALA A 87 -3.10 14.88 -25.24
C ALA A 87 -3.18 13.50 -24.55
N PHE A 88 -4.16 12.68 -24.94
CA PHE A 88 -4.29 11.31 -24.42
C PHE A 88 -3.08 10.42 -24.75
N ASN A 89 -2.44 10.66 -25.89
CA ASN A 89 -1.24 9.93 -26.29
C ASN A 89 -0.05 10.24 -25.35
N GLU A 90 0.08 11.48 -24.87
CA GLU A 90 1.06 11.84 -23.84
C GLU A 90 0.69 11.25 -22.47
N ASP A 91 -0.59 11.33 -22.08
CA ASP A 91 -1.08 10.74 -20.83
C ASP A 91 -0.86 9.22 -20.76
N THR A 92 -0.96 8.53 -21.91
CA THR A 92 -0.69 7.09 -22.03
C THR A 92 0.72 6.73 -21.54
N LEU A 93 1.74 7.51 -21.96
CA LEU A 93 3.11 7.29 -21.50
C LEU A 93 3.23 7.61 -20.00
N GLY A 94 2.64 8.71 -19.55
CA GLY A 94 2.70 9.12 -18.14
C GLY A 94 2.12 8.07 -17.19
N GLU A 95 0.96 7.49 -17.52
CA GLU A 95 0.34 6.44 -16.71
C GLU A 95 1.12 5.12 -16.78
N PHE A 96 1.67 4.76 -17.94
CA PHE A 96 2.50 3.56 -18.07
C PHE A 96 3.80 3.67 -17.26
N GLU A 97 4.49 4.81 -17.31
CA GLU A 97 5.70 5.06 -16.51
C GLU A 97 5.41 5.09 -15.01
N ARG A 98 4.27 5.68 -14.60
CA ARG A 98 3.83 5.65 -13.19
C ARG A 98 3.58 4.22 -12.72
N PHE A 99 2.94 3.40 -13.55
CA PHE A 99 2.75 1.99 -13.27
C PHE A 99 4.09 1.25 -13.13
N LYS A 100 4.99 1.40 -14.12
CA LYS A 100 6.32 0.78 -14.15
C LYS A 100 7.15 1.13 -12.91
N TYR A 101 7.23 2.42 -12.57
CA TYR A 101 7.90 2.88 -11.36
C TYR A 101 7.34 2.17 -10.13
N THR A 102 6.01 2.12 -9.97
CA THR A 102 5.39 1.53 -8.79
C THR A 102 5.58 0.00 -8.71
N ALA A 103 5.71 -0.68 -9.86
CA ALA A 103 5.98 -2.11 -9.95
C ALA A 103 7.43 -2.49 -9.62
N GLU A 104 8.41 -1.69 -10.07
CA GLU A 104 9.84 -1.94 -9.84
C GLU A 104 10.21 -1.99 -8.35
N TYR A 105 9.66 -1.06 -7.55
CA TYR A 105 9.99 -0.94 -6.12
C TYR A 105 9.21 -1.91 -5.20
N GLN A 106 8.44 -2.84 -5.73
CA GLN A 106 7.58 -3.74 -4.92
C GLN A 106 7.91 -5.23 -5.02
N GLU A 107 8.95 -5.63 -5.76
CA GLU A 107 9.29 -7.05 -5.98
C GLU A 107 8.09 -7.90 -6.49
N GLN A 108 7.05 -7.25 -7.04
CA GLN A 108 5.91 -7.95 -7.62
C GLN A 108 6.31 -8.47 -9.01
N GLN A 109 6.82 -9.70 -9.03
CA GLN A 109 7.42 -10.32 -10.21
C GLN A 109 6.52 -10.25 -11.46
N PHE A 110 5.21 -10.37 -11.30
CA PHE A 110 4.26 -10.33 -12.42
C PHE A 110 4.06 -8.92 -12.99
N ASP A 111 3.85 -7.91 -12.15
CA ASP A 111 3.60 -6.53 -12.59
C ASP A 111 4.85 -5.91 -13.22
N TYR A 112 6.03 -6.23 -12.67
CA TYR A 112 7.30 -5.84 -13.27
C TYR A 112 7.53 -6.53 -14.62
N TYR A 113 7.22 -7.83 -14.74
CA TYR A 113 7.28 -8.55 -16.01
C TYR A 113 6.33 -7.94 -17.04
N PHE A 114 5.10 -7.61 -16.66
CA PHE A 114 4.17 -6.90 -17.54
C PHE A 114 4.76 -5.57 -18.02
N ALA A 115 5.33 -4.75 -17.13
CA ALA A 115 5.95 -3.49 -17.51
C ALA A 115 7.10 -3.68 -18.54
N VAL A 116 7.98 -4.66 -18.29
CA VAL A 116 9.13 -4.94 -19.17
C VAL A 116 8.68 -5.46 -20.54
N GLU A 117 7.74 -6.41 -20.57
CA GLU A 117 7.26 -7.02 -21.82
C GLU A 117 6.49 -6.02 -22.70
N ASN A 118 5.77 -5.07 -22.10
CA ASN A 118 4.81 -4.24 -22.81
C ASN A 118 5.28 -2.82 -23.09
N GLU A 119 6.44 -2.38 -22.60
CA GLU A 119 6.98 -1.05 -22.86
C GLU A 119 7.09 -0.75 -24.36
N ASN A 120 7.65 -1.69 -25.13
CA ASN A 120 7.77 -1.55 -26.58
C ASN A 120 6.41 -1.50 -27.27
N VAL A 121 5.42 -2.25 -26.78
CA VAL A 121 4.07 -2.29 -27.35
C VAL A 121 3.37 -0.95 -27.11
N VAL A 122 3.45 -0.39 -25.91
CA VAL A 122 2.88 0.92 -25.58
C VAL A 122 3.52 2.03 -26.42
N LEU A 123 4.85 2.03 -26.56
CA LEU A 123 5.54 2.98 -27.44
C LEU A 123 5.11 2.87 -28.90
N GLN A 124 4.91 1.65 -29.39
CA GLN A 124 4.39 1.43 -30.74
C GLN A 124 2.95 1.94 -30.90
N ILE A 125 2.06 1.69 -29.93
CA ILE A 125 0.68 2.20 -29.94
C ILE A 125 0.70 3.73 -30.10
N ARG A 126 1.54 4.43 -29.34
CA ARG A 126 1.68 5.88 -29.42
C ARG A 126 2.09 6.36 -30.80
N LYS A 127 3.14 5.74 -31.36
CA LYS A 127 3.62 6.02 -32.73
C LYS A 127 2.52 5.77 -33.76
N ASP A 128 1.76 4.70 -33.57
CA ASP A 128 0.71 4.29 -34.49
C ASP A 128 -0.50 5.24 -34.46
N PHE A 129 -0.85 5.80 -33.30
CA PHE A 129 -1.83 6.90 -33.19
C PHE A 129 -1.39 8.12 -33.99
N TYR A 130 -0.14 8.58 -33.81
CA TYR A 130 0.40 9.72 -34.56
C TYR A 130 0.40 9.47 -36.07
N GLN A 131 0.79 8.26 -36.49
CA GLN A 131 0.80 7.87 -37.90
C GLN A 131 -0.61 7.86 -38.50
N SER A 132 -1.62 7.37 -37.77
CA SER A 132 -3.01 7.34 -38.23
C SER A 132 -3.57 8.76 -38.42
N VAL A 133 -3.28 9.68 -37.49
CA VAL A 133 -3.64 11.10 -37.62
C VAL A 133 -2.94 11.75 -38.82
N ALA A 134 -1.65 11.48 -39.01
CA ALA A 134 -0.90 12.04 -40.14
C ALA A 134 -1.45 11.56 -41.50
N LEU A 135 -1.80 10.28 -41.62
CA LEU A 135 -2.43 9.73 -42.82
C LEU A 135 -3.79 10.38 -43.10
N TYR A 136 -4.59 10.57 -42.05
CA TYR A 136 -5.88 11.27 -42.17
C TYR A 136 -5.70 12.72 -42.64
N GLN A 137 -4.76 13.48 -42.04
CA GLN A 137 -4.47 14.86 -42.43
C GLN A 137 -3.92 14.99 -43.86
N ALA A 138 -3.24 13.96 -44.36
CA ALA A 138 -2.78 13.88 -45.75
C ALA A 138 -3.91 13.53 -46.75
N GLY A 139 -5.14 13.31 -46.27
CA GLY A 139 -6.28 12.87 -47.08
C GLY A 139 -6.26 11.37 -47.41
N GLU A 140 -5.33 10.60 -46.83
CA GLU A 140 -5.18 9.15 -47.05
C GLU A 140 -6.11 8.35 -46.11
N ILE A 141 -7.41 8.66 -46.15
CA ILE A 141 -8.41 8.16 -45.19
C ILE A 141 -8.45 6.62 -45.16
N GLU A 142 -8.46 5.95 -46.31
CA GLU A 142 -8.50 4.48 -46.38
C GLU A 142 -7.25 3.83 -45.76
N LYS A 143 -6.08 4.46 -45.90
CA LYS A 143 -4.87 3.99 -45.21
C LYS A 143 -4.94 4.25 -43.72
N ALA A 144 -5.47 5.39 -43.28
CA ALA A 144 -5.69 5.67 -41.85
C ALA A 144 -6.60 4.62 -41.20
N LYS A 145 -7.70 4.24 -41.88
CA LYS A 145 -8.62 3.16 -41.47
C LYS A 145 -7.91 1.81 -41.36
N GLN A 146 -7.16 1.42 -42.40
CA GLN A 146 -6.38 0.18 -42.39
C GLN A 146 -5.37 0.16 -41.26
N TYR A 147 -4.68 1.29 -41.04
CA TYR A 147 -3.69 1.43 -39.99
C TYR A 147 -4.30 1.26 -38.59
N LYS A 148 -5.49 1.85 -38.36
CA LYS A 148 -6.25 1.66 -37.12
C LYS A 148 -6.59 0.17 -36.90
N TYR A 149 -7.29 -0.46 -37.84
CA TYR A 149 -7.82 -1.82 -37.63
C TYR A 149 -6.77 -2.92 -37.67
N ALA A 150 -5.77 -2.81 -38.55
CA ALA A 150 -4.80 -3.88 -38.75
C ALA A 150 -3.62 -3.82 -37.79
N LEU A 151 -3.28 -2.62 -37.28
CA LEU A 151 -2.07 -2.42 -36.48
C LEU A 151 -2.37 -1.94 -35.06
N LEU A 152 -3.20 -0.90 -34.92
CA LEU A 152 -3.40 -0.23 -33.64
C LEU A 152 -4.35 -1.00 -32.71
N GLU A 153 -5.55 -1.32 -33.19
CA GLU A 153 -6.59 -1.99 -32.41
C GLU A 153 -6.14 -3.36 -31.85
N PRO A 154 -5.44 -4.23 -32.62
CA PRO A 154 -4.91 -5.47 -32.08
C PRO A 154 -3.91 -5.27 -30.93
N LYS A 155 -3.07 -4.22 -30.99
CA LYS A 155 -2.09 -3.91 -29.94
C LYS A 155 -2.78 -3.38 -28.68
N ILE A 156 -3.81 -2.56 -28.84
CA ILE A 156 -4.61 -2.08 -27.71
C ILE A 156 -5.34 -3.25 -27.04
N ASN A 157 -5.95 -4.14 -27.81
CA ASN A 157 -6.64 -5.32 -27.29
C ASN A 157 -5.66 -6.27 -26.57
N HIS A 158 -4.43 -6.40 -27.08
CA HIS A 158 -3.37 -7.13 -26.38
C HIS A 158 -3.11 -6.53 -24.99
N ILE A 159 -2.82 -5.22 -24.92
CA ILE A 159 -2.59 -4.53 -23.65
C ILE A 159 -3.81 -4.64 -22.71
N GLU A 160 -5.02 -4.54 -23.24
CA GLU A 160 -6.26 -4.68 -22.46
C GLU A 160 -6.34 -6.04 -21.74
N ILE A 161 -6.08 -7.14 -22.45
CA ILE A 161 -6.09 -8.49 -21.86
C ILE A 161 -5.07 -8.59 -20.72
N PHE A 162 -3.88 -8.02 -20.90
CA PHE A 162 -2.88 -8.02 -19.84
C PHE A 162 -3.30 -7.18 -18.63
N ILE A 163 -3.90 -6.01 -18.86
CA ILE A 163 -4.44 -5.17 -17.79
C ILE A 163 -5.51 -5.93 -17.00
N GLU A 164 -6.42 -6.64 -17.67
CA GLU A 164 -7.46 -7.44 -17.01
C GLU A 164 -6.87 -8.54 -16.12
N ASN A 165 -5.84 -9.24 -16.62
CA ASN A 165 -5.13 -10.26 -15.85
C ASN A 165 -4.41 -9.67 -14.64
N ALA A 166 -3.75 -8.52 -14.80
CA ALA A 166 -3.08 -7.82 -13.70
C ALA A 166 -4.09 -7.34 -12.64
N GLU A 167 -5.25 -6.81 -13.05
CA GLU A 167 -6.32 -6.40 -12.13
C GLU A 167 -6.88 -7.58 -11.31
N GLU A 168 -7.08 -8.75 -11.94
CA GLU A 168 -7.51 -9.98 -11.27
C GLU A 168 -6.48 -10.43 -10.22
N LEU A 169 -5.19 -10.45 -10.57
CA LEU A 169 -4.11 -10.82 -9.65
C LEU A 169 -4.01 -9.85 -8.46
N GLN A 170 -4.07 -8.54 -8.72
CA GLN A 170 -4.05 -7.51 -7.68
C GLN A 170 -5.26 -7.62 -6.73
N LYS A 171 -6.43 -8.03 -7.23
CA LYS A 171 -7.63 -8.29 -6.40
C LYS A 171 -7.39 -9.43 -5.41
N ILE A 172 -6.73 -10.51 -5.84
CA ILE A 172 -6.37 -11.64 -4.98
C ILE A 172 -5.37 -11.18 -3.91
N GLN A 173 -4.30 -10.48 -4.31
CA GLN A 173 -3.30 -9.96 -3.37
C GLN A 173 -3.90 -9.01 -2.32
N LEU A 174 -4.82 -8.13 -2.72
CA LEU A 174 -5.53 -7.26 -1.78
C LEU A 174 -6.39 -8.05 -0.79
N ALA A 175 -7.03 -9.14 -1.22
CA ALA A 175 -7.78 -10.00 -0.33
C ALA A 175 -6.87 -10.66 0.73
N ASP A 176 -5.73 -11.21 0.29
CA ASP A 176 -4.75 -11.85 1.17
C ASP A 176 -4.17 -10.86 2.20
N LEU A 177 -3.77 -9.65 1.77
CA LEU A 177 -3.28 -8.61 2.68
C LEU A 177 -4.35 -8.17 3.68
N ASN A 178 -5.60 -8.07 3.27
CA ASN A 178 -6.70 -7.73 4.18
C ASN A 178 -6.91 -8.82 5.24
N VAL A 179 -6.76 -10.10 4.89
CA VAL A 179 -6.78 -11.20 5.86
C VAL A 179 -5.62 -11.07 6.84
N LEU A 180 -4.39 -10.82 6.37
CA LEU A 180 -3.23 -10.64 7.23
C LEU A 180 -3.39 -9.44 8.19
N ILE A 181 -3.95 -8.33 7.71
CA ILE A 181 -4.27 -7.16 8.55
C ILE A 181 -5.30 -7.52 9.62
N GLN A 182 -6.36 -8.26 9.27
CA GLN A 182 -7.36 -8.72 10.24
C GLN A 182 -6.77 -9.67 11.28
N GLU A 183 -5.92 -10.61 10.86
CA GLU A 183 -5.22 -11.54 11.75
C GLU A 183 -4.28 -10.81 12.71
N GLN A 184 -3.46 -9.88 12.21
CA GLN A 184 -2.59 -9.06 13.05
C GLN A 184 -3.40 -8.21 14.03
N THR A 185 -4.49 -7.57 13.57
CA THR A 185 -5.38 -6.79 14.42
C THR A 185 -6.00 -7.65 15.52
N ARG A 186 -6.45 -8.87 15.19
CA ARG A 186 -6.99 -9.82 16.16
C ARG A 186 -5.93 -10.29 17.17
N ASN A 187 -4.72 -10.55 16.71
CA ASN A 187 -3.58 -10.99 17.54
C ASN A 187 -3.00 -9.87 18.42
N SER A 188 -3.35 -8.60 18.15
CA SER A 188 -2.94 -7.44 18.96
C SER A 188 -3.81 -7.20 20.22
N ASN A 189 -5.06 -7.70 20.22
CA ASN A 189 -5.98 -7.61 21.36
C ASN A 189 -5.40 -8.13 22.69
N PRO A 190 -4.69 -9.27 22.75
CA PRO A 190 -4.05 -9.70 24.00
C PRO A 190 -3.00 -8.72 24.51
N PHE A 191 -2.27 -7.99 23.65
CA PHE A 191 -1.28 -6.99 24.11
C PHE A 191 -1.96 -5.73 24.67
N LYS A 192 -3.06 -5.29 24.07
CA LYS A 192 -3.87 -4.19 24.60
C LYS A 192 -4.45 -4.56 25.97
N ASN A 193 -4.98 -5.78 26.09
CA ASN A 193 -5.52 -6.29 27.35
C ASN A 193 -4.40 -6.50 28.40
N ALA A 194 -3.25 -7.04 28.01
CA ALA A 194 -2.10 -7.22 28.90
C ALA A 194 -1.56 -5.88 29.40
N THR A 195 -1.49 -4.85 28.56
CA THR A 195 -1.05 -3.50 28.96
C THR A 195 -2.02 -2.88 29.97
N VAL A 196 -3.33 -3.03 29.76
CA VAL A 196 -4.37 -2.56 30.69
C VAL A 196 -4.32 -3.33 32.01
N ILE A 197 -4.25 -4.66 31.96
CA ILE A 197 -4.13 -5.52 33.15
C ILE A 197 -2.86 -5.17 33.94
N TYR A 198 -1.74 -4.93 33.24
CA TYR A 198 -0.49 -4.53 33.86
C TYR A 198 -0.59 -3.17 34.56
N LEU A 199 -1.20 -2.18 33.92
CA LEU A 199 -1.50 -0.88 34.52
C LEU A 199 -2.34 -1.02 35.80
N ILE A 200 -3.37 -1.86 35.76
CA ILE A 200 -4.22 -2.14 36.93
C ILE A 200 -3.40 -2.79 38.05
N ILE A 201 -2.57 -3.80 37.75
CA ILE A 201 -1.70 -4.45 38.73
C ILE A 201 -0.71 -3.45 39.33
N LEU A 202 -0.11 -2.59 38.50
CA LEU A 202 0.82 -1.55 38.96
C LEU A 202 0.15 -0.58 39.94
N ILE A 203 -1.07 -0.11 39.62
CA ILE A 203 -1.86 0.77 40.49
C ILE A 203 -2.15 0.06 41.83
N ILE A 204 -2.55 -1.20 41.80
CA ILE A 204 -2.83 -2.00 43.01
C ILE A 204 -1.58 -2.14 43.88
N VAL A 205 -0.43 -2.46 43.28
CA VAL A 205 0.84 -2.62 43.99
C VAL A 205 1.28 -1.31 44.63
N VAL A 206 1.18 -0.18 43.91
CA VAL A 206 1.52 1.14 44.46
C VAL A 206 0.59 1.52 45.61
N ALA A 207 -0.72 1.31 45.47
CA ALA A 207 -1.69 1.57 46.53
C ALA A 207 -1.41 0.74 47.80
N LEU A 208 -1.06 -0.55 47.64
CA LEU A 208 -0.66 -1.43 48.74
C LEU A 208 0.59 -0.95 49.46
N ILE A 209 1.62 -0.50 48.72
CA ILE A 209 2.85 0.03 49.31
C ILE A 209 2.56 1.29 50.11
N LEU A 210 1.76 2.22 49.57
CA LEU A 210 1.37 3.45 50.27
C LEU A 210 0.58 3.13 51.55
N PHE A 211 -0.39 2.22 51.48
CA PHE A 211 -1.19 1.80 52.64
C PHE A 211 -0.34 1.16 53.75
N ILE A 212 0.57 0.26 53.39
CA ILE A 212 1.49 -0.37 54.36
C ILE A 212 2.42 0.68 54.99
N SER A 213 2.93 1.62 54.19
CA SER A 213 3.80 2.69 54.67
C SER A 213 3.09 3.61 55.67
N GLU A 214 1.82 3.94 55.39
CA GLU A 214 0.96 4.71 56.31
C GLU A 214 0.71 3.95 57.61
N LYS A 215 0.38 2.65 57.54
CA LYS A 215 0.15 1.82 58.73
C LYS A 215 1.41 1.67 59.60
N ILE A 216 2.59 1.50 59.00
CA ILE A 216 3.85 1.44 59.75
C ILE A 216 4.10 2.77 60.48
N SER A 217 3.91 3.90 59.80
CA SER A 217 4.07 5.25 60.39
C SER A 217 3.13 5.50 61.59
N LEU A 218 1.88 5.03 61.50
CA LEU A 218 0.90 5.13 62.60
C LEU A 218 1.26 4.25 63.81
N THR A 219 1.93 3.11 63.58
CA THR A 219 2.32 2.18 64.64
C THR A 219 3.59 2.63 65.36
N GLU A 220 4.46 3.44 64.73
CA GLU A 220 5.63 4.04 65.39
C GLU A 220 5.31 5.30 66.20
N LYS A 221 4.12 5.87 66.05
CA LYS A 221 3.64 7.02 66.85
C LYS A 221 2.96 6.63 68.17
N HIS A 222 2.74 5.35 68.42
CA HIS A 222 2.15 4.79 69.64
C HIS A 222 3.13 3.84 70.34
#